data_AF-A0A3D3XEN8-F1
#
_entry.id   AF-A0A3D3XEN8-F1
#
_cell.length_a   1.000
_cell.length_b   1.000
_cell.length_c   1.000
_cell.angle_alpha   90.00
_cell.angle_beta   90.00
_cell.angle_gamma   90.00
#
_symmetry.space_group_name_H-M   'P 1'
#
loop_
_entity.id
_entity.type
_entity.pdbx_description
1 polymer ?
#
loop_
_entity_poly.entity_id
_entity_poly.type
_entity_poly.pdbx_seq_one_letter_code
_entity_poly.pdbx_strand_id
1 'polypeptide(L)'
;MSDEQQSPSQGMARSFGLNDDSVIKLGDNEHRFGDLNDAAKQLVIALRSSEQQIQNVRNQLGLMDVGRRALAAQLKVAIDNPEALQQPNEGEG
;
A
#
# COMPACT_ATOMS: atom_id res chain seq x y z
N MET A 1 20.41 -33.29 13.01
CA MET A 1 20.19 -31.90 12.61
C MET A 1 18.71 -31.66 12.79
N SER A 2 18.32 -30.96 13.85
CA SER A 2 16.91 -30.71 14.14
C SER A 2 16.47 -29.56 13.24
N ASP A 3 15.58 -29.84 12.30
CA ASP A 3 14.85 -28.78 11.58
C ASP A 3 14.04 -28.03 12.62
N GLU A 4 14.58 -26.88 13.04
CA GLU A 4 13.91 -25.92 13.89
C GLU A 4 12.72 -25.39 13.08
N GLN A 5 11.54 -25.99 13.28
CA GLN A 5 10.29 -25.56 12.66
C GLN A 5 10.00 -24.13 13.09
N GLN A 6 10.52 -23.15 12.33
CA GLN A 6 10.25 -21.75 12.53
C GLN A 6 8.74 -21.54 12.48
N SER A 7 8.18 -21.00 13.56
CA SER A 7 6.74 -20.72 13.62
C SER A 7 6.38 -19.76 12.48
N PRO A 8 5.25 -19.96 11.77
CA PRO A 8 4.81 -19.09 10.67
C PRO A 8 4.78 -17.59 11.02
N SER A 9 4.54 -17.26 12.30
CA SER A 9 4.66 -15.92 12.88
C SER A 9 6.03 -15.29 12.68
N GLN A 10 7.12 -16.04 12.86
CA GLN A 10 8.47 -15.48 12.77
C GLN A 10 8.87 -15.14 11.33
N GLY A 11 8.44 -15.96 10.36
CA GLY A 11 8.66 -15.67 8.94
C GLY A 11 7.95 -14.39 8.50
N MET A 12 6.69 -14.22 8.91
CA MET A 12 5.90 -13.03 8.61
C MET A 12 6.34 -11.80 9.42
N ALA A 13 6.82 -11.95 10.65
CA ALA A 13 7.39 -10.84 11.41
C ALA A 13 8.57 -10.20 10.66
N ARG A 14 9.44 -11.02 10.08
CA ARG A 14 10.61 -10.54 9.34
C ARG A 14 10.26 -9.80 8.05
N SER A 15 9.18 -10.13 7.36
CA SER A 15 8.76 -9.38 6.16
C SER A 15 8.31 -7.95 6.52
N PHE A 16 7.88 -7.73 7.76
CA PHE A 16 7.62 -6.41 8.34
C PHE A 16 8.83 -5.81 9.06
N GLY A 17 10.02 -6.41 8.94
CA GLY A 17 11.24 -5.97 9.61
C GLY A 17 11.22 -6.13 11.13
N LEU A 18 10.29 -6.93 11.67
CA LEU A 18 10.18 -7.18 13.11
C LEU A 18 11.10 -8.32 13.54
N ASN A 19 11.78 -8.09 14.65
CA ASN A 19 12.58 -9.05 15.41
C ASN A 19 12.28 -8.87 16.91
N ASP A 20 12.86 -9.70 17.77
CA ASP A 20 12.57 -9.65 19.21
C ASP A 20 13.05 -8.34 19.87
N ASP A 21 13.96 -7.58 19.25
CA ASP A 21 14.42 -6.26 19.72
C ASP A 21 13.53 -5.10 19.24
N SER A 22 12.60 -5.38 18.33
CA SER A 22 11.76 -4.35 17.73
C SER A 22 10.80 -3.77 18.77
N VAL A 23 10.83 -2.46 18.94
CA VAL A 23 9.82 -1.73 19.72
C VAL A 23 8.61 -1.47 18.84
N ILE A 24 7.47 -2.01 19.23
CA ILE A 24 6.19 -1.75 18.58
C ILE A 24 5.38 -0.77 19.44
N LYS A 25 4.70 0.15 18.77
CA LYS A 25 3.78 1.09 19.42
C LYS A 25 2.35 0.63 19.20
N LEU A 26 1.63 0.38 20.30
CA LEU A 26 0.22 -0.02 20.31
C LEU A 26 -0.58 1.03 21.08
N GLY A 27 -1.21 1.95 20.34
CA GLY A 27 -1.80 3.16 20.92
C GLY A 27 -0.71 4.05 21.51
N ASP A 28 -0.83 4.38 22.79
CA ASP A 28 0.15 5.20 23.51
C ASP A 28 1.27 4.38 24.16
N ASN A 29 1.17 3.05 24.14
CA ASN A 29 2.13 2.16 24.80
C ASN A 29 3.18 1.64 23.82
N GLU A 30 4.40 1.48 24.33
CA GLU A 30 5.49 0.82 23.64
C GLU A 30 5.74 -0.56 24.25
N HIS A 31 5.84 -1.56 23.39
CA HIS A 31 6.12 -2.94 23.77
C HIS A 31 7.28 -3.45 22.95
N ARG A 32 8.19 -4.19 23.57
CA ARG A 32 9.19 -4.94 22.82
C ARG A 32 8.51 -6.18 22.23
N PHE A 33 8.73 -6.42 20.94
CA PHE A 33 8.09 -7.51 20.22
C PHE A 33 8.45 -8.88 20.81
N GLY A 34 9.70 -9.06 21.26
CA GLY A 34 10.17 -10.28 21.90
C GLY A 34 9.41 -10.65 23.18
N ASP A 35 8.91 -9.66 23.91
CA ASP A 35 8.20 -9.84 25.18
C ASP A 35 6.73 -10.25 24.98
N LEU A 36 6.24 -10.22 23.73
CA LEU A 36 4.89 -10.64 23.40
C LEU A 36 4.80 -12.16 23.30
N ASN A 37 3.67 -12.71 23.73
CA ASN A 37 3.32 -14.09 23.42
C ASN A 37 2.99 -14.26 21.93
N ASP A 38 2.97 -15.50 21.45
CA ASP A 38 2.79 -15.79 20.01
C ASP A 38 1.46 -15.28 19.46
N ALA A 39 0.38 -15.34 20.24
CA ALA A 39 -0.93 -14.83 19.83
C ALA A 39 -0.88 -13.31 19.62
N ALA A 40 -0.23 -12.57 20.51
CA ALA A 40 -0.02 -11.13 20.37
C ALA A 40 0.89 -10.82 19.18
N LYS A 41 1.98 -11.58 18.97
CA LYS A 41 2.84 -11.44 17.78
C LYS A 41 2.05 -11.60 16.48
N GLN A 42 1.16 -12.59 16.40
CA GLN A 42 0.28 -12.80 15.24
C GLN A 42 -0.68 -11.63 15.00
N LEU A 43 -1.27 -11.07 16.06
CA LEU A 43 -2.15 -9.91 15.94
C LEU A 43 -1.39 -8.66 15.46
N VAL A 44 -0.17 -8.45 15.95
CA VAL A 44 0.71 -7.36 15.48
C VAL A 44 1.01 -7.50 13.99
N ILE A 45 1.34 -8.71 13.54
CA ILE A 45 1.58 -9.00 12.12
C ILE A 45 0.31 -8.73 11.29
N ALA A 46 -0.85 -9.17 11.77
CA ALA A 46 -2.12 -8.94 11.09
C ALA A 46 -2.46 -7.44 10.97
N LEU A 47 -2.20 -6.67 12.04
CA LEU A 47 -2.35 -5.22 12.03
C LEU A 47 -1.44 -4.57 10.98
N ARG A 48 -0.14 -4.90 10.96
CA ARG A 48 0.81 -4.38 9.96
C ARG A 48 0.40 -4.71 8.52
N SER A 49 -0.09 -5.92 8.29
CA SER A 49 -0.61 -6.34 6.99
C SER A 49 -1.82 -5.50 6.58
N SER A 50 -2.77 -5.27 7.50
CA SER A 50 -3.94 -4.42 7.25
C SER A 50 -3.56 -2.97 6.95
N GLU A 51 -2.62 -2.39 7.72
CA GLU A 51 -2.07 -1.04 7.48
C GLU A 51 -1.48 -0.92 6.06
N GLN A 52 -0.70 -1.91 5.63
CA GLN A 52 -0.12 -1.95 4.29
C GLN A 52 -1.20 -2.03 3.20
N GLN A 53 -2.24 -2.85 3.40
CA GLN A 53 -3.38 -2.93 2.48
C GLN A 53 -4.13 -1.61 2.37
N ILE A 54 -4.37 -0.93 3.49
CA ILE A 54 -5.01 0.40 3.50
C ILE A 54 -4.17 1.41 2.71
N GLN A 55 -2.84 1.39 2.89
CA GLN A 55 -1.97 2.28 2.13
C GLN A 55 -2.01 2.00 0.62
N ASN A 56 -2.06 0.72 0.22
CA ASN A 56 -2.20 0.34 -1.18
C ASN A 56 -3.52 0.82 -1.79
N VAL A 57 -4.63 0.67 -1.07
CA VAL A 57 -5.94 1.17 -1.52
C VAL A 57 -5.92 2.69 -1.65
N ARG A 58 -5.31 3.41 -0.70
CA ARG A 58 -5.14 4.88 -0.80
C ARG A 58 -4.35 5.29 -2.04
N ASN A 59 -3.26 4.59 -2.33
CA ASN A 59 -2.46 4.86 -3.53
C ASN A 59 -3.28 4.64 -4.81
N GLN A 60 -4.05 3.55 -4.88
CA GLN A 60 -4.94 3.27 -6.01
C GLN A 60 -6.01 4.35 -6.19
N LEU A 61 -6.66 4.77 -5.10
CA LEU A 61 -7.65 5.86 -5.13
C LEU A 61 -7.03 7.19 -5.61
N GLY A 62 -5.80 7.50 -5.20
CA GLY A 62 -5.07 8.67 -5.67
C GLY A 62 -4.84 8.63 -7.19
N LEU A 63 -4.41 7.50 -7.73
CA LEU A 63 -4.23 7.31 -9.17
C LEU A 63 -5.55 7.43 -9.95
N MET A 64 -6.63 6.86 -9.40
CA MET A 64 -7.97 6.97 -10.00
C MET A 64 -8.47 8.42 -10.05
N ASP A 65 -8.20 9.23 -9.02
CA ASP A 65 -8.58 10.65 -9.01
C ASP A 65 -7.80 11.45 -10.06
N VAL A 66 -6.51 11.18 -10.23
CA VAL A 66 -5.69 11.79 -11.30
C VAL A 66 -6.27 11.42 -12.67
N GLY A 67 -6.56 10.15 -12.92
CA GLY A 67 -7.18 9.69 -14.16
C GLY A 67 -8.53 10.35 -14.42
N ARG A 68 -9.38 10.47 -13.38
CA ARG A 68 -10.68 11.16 -13.47
C ARG A 68 -10.52 12.63 -13.87
N ARG A 69 -9.57 13.35 -13.27
CA ARG A 69 -9.31 14.77 -13.62
C ARG A 69 -8.80 14.92 -15.05
N ALA A 70 -7.92 14.03 -15.50
CA ALA A 70 -7.44 14.03 -16.88
C ALA A 70 -8.59 13.80 -17.88
N LEU A 71 -9.46 12.82 -17.62
CA LEU A 71 -10.65 12.57 -18.44
C LEU A 71 -11.62 13.76 -18.43
N ALA A 72 -11.86 14.38 -17.27
CA ALA A 72 -12.70 15.57 -17.18
C ALA A 72 -12.13 16.76 -17.98
N ALA A 73 -10.80 16.94 -17.97
CA ALA A 73 -10.13 17.95 -18.77
C ALA A 73 -10.26 17.67 -20.27
N GLN A 74 -10.06 16.42 -20.71
CA GLN A 74 -10.27 16.02 -22.10
C GLN A 74 -11.72 16.22 -22.54
N LEU A 75 -12.69 15.87 -21.69
CA LEU A 75 -14.10 16.09 -21.96
C LEU A 75 -14.42 17.59 -22.09
N LYS A 76 -13.84 18.42 -21.23
CA LYS A 76 -13.99 19.87 -21.32
C LYS A 76 -13.48 20.40 -22.66
N VAL A 77 -12.30 19.95 -23.10
CA VAL A 77 -11.76 20.31 -24.41
C VAL A 77 -12.69 19.85 -25.53
N ALA A 78 -13.24 18.63 -25.46
CA ALA A 78 -14.19 18.12 -26.45
C ALA A 78 -15.45 19.00 -26.57
N ILE A 79 -15.95 19.52 -25.44
CA ILE A 79 -17.15 20.36 -25.39
C ILE A 79 -16.84 21.77 -25.92
N ASP A 80 -15.74 22.37 -25.45
CA ASP A 80 -15.40 23.76 -25.76
C ASP A 80 -14.81 23.91 -27.17
N ASN A 81 -14.12 22.87 -27.67
CA ASN A 81 -13.51 22.84 -29.01
C ASN A 81 -13.48 21.39 -29.56
N PRO A 82 -14.60 20.90 -30.11
CA PRO A 82 -14.70 19.51 -30.58
C PRO A 82 -13.74 19.15 -31.72
N GLU A 83 -13.25 20.14 -32.46
CA GLU A 83 -12.31 19.97 -33.57
C GLU A 83 -10.86 19.79 -33.08
N ALA A 84 -10.53 20.26 -31.86
CA ALA A 84 -9.21 20.10 -31.26
C ALA A 84 -8.84 18.64 -30.95
N LEU A 85 -9.85 17.76 -30.81
CA LEU A 85 -9.64 16.32 -30.64
C LEU A 85 -9.67 15.55 -31.97
N GLN A 86 -10.03 16.22 -33.06
CA GLN A 86 -10.18 15.63 -34.39
C GLN A 86 -8.99 15.88 -35.30
N GLN A 87 -7.95 16.59 -34.87
CA GLN A 87 -6.75 16.74 -35.71
C GLN A 87 -5.98 15.41 -35.72
N PRO A 88 -6.06 14.58 -36.79
CA PRO A 88 -4.98 13.66 -37.05
C PRO A 88 -3.73 14.49 -37.31
N ASN A 89 -2.60 13.90 -36.98
CA ASN A 89 -1.27 14.40 -37.27
C ASN A 89 -1.12 14.62 -38.80
N GLU A 90 -1.55 15.77 -39.33
CA GLU A 90 -1.27 16.17 -40.70
C GLU A 90 0.12 16.81 -40.74
N GLY A 91 1.12 15.95 -40.98
CA GLY A 91 2.28 16.25 -41.80
C GLY A 91 3.31 17.24 -41.27
N GLU A 92 4.43 16.71 -40.80
CA GLU A 92 5.73 17.24 -41.24
C GLU A 92 6.51 16.09 -41.89
N GLY A 93 6.58 16.15 -43.22
CA GLY A 93 7.56 15.44 -44.05
C GLY A 93 8.67 16.38 -44.49
#